data_AF-A0A9W7T0P1-F1
#
_entry.id   AF-A0A9W7T0P1-F1
#
_cell.length_a   1.000
_cell.length_b   1.000
_cell.length_c   1.000
_cell.angle_alpha   90.00
_cell.angle_beta   90.00
_cell.angle_gamma   90.00
#
_symmetry.space_group_name_H-M   'P 1'
#
loop_
_entity.id
_entity.type
_entity.pdbx_description
1 polymer ?
#
loop_
_entity_poly.entity_id
_entity_poly.type
_entity_poly.pdbx_seq_one_letter_code
_entity_poly.pdbx_strand_id
1 'polypeptide(L)'
;MTTLTDTDLLALSTSAAESFADAYYNALDSNRSAISSFYVPPTVLPNNRSLPHIAYNGEHITDPAVFQQKWEKEMPYTFFDPQCLNVHVLNPCIAPLEPGAKKADAEWNVSLSVQVSGSVRLVERKEGPLRGFSDSFILVPGGKEDNGKRGPRWIVQSQTFRFVV
;
A
#
# COMPACT_ATOMS: atom_id res chain seq x y z
N MET A 1 -15.11 -15.80 -21.08
CA MET A 1 -14.30 -15.40 -19.91
C MET A 1 -14.31 -13.90 -19.87
N THR A 2 -14.60 -13.30 -18.71
CA THR A 2 -14.61 -11.84 -18.59
C THR A 2 -13.17 -11.38 -18.43
N THR A 3 -12.57 -10.93 -19.52
CA THR A 3 -11.18 -10.44 -19.54
C THR A 3 -11.22 -8.92 -19.50
N LEU A 4 -10.44 -8.32 -18.61
CA LEU A 4 -10.24 -6.87 -18.59
C LEU A 4 -9.45 -6.45 -19.82
N THR A 5 -9.83 -5.33 -20.43
CA THR A 5 -9.04 -4.72 -21.50
C THR A 5 -7.83 -4.00 -20.91
N ASP A 6 -6.83 -3.70 -21.73
CA ASP A 6 -5.67 -2.90 -21.30
C ASP A 6 -6.10 -1.52 -20.78
N THR A 7 -7.12 -0.92 -21.39
CA THR A 7 -7.72 0.34 -20.95
C THR A 7 -8.36 0.21 -19.56
N ASP A 8 -9.07 -0.89 -19.31
CA ASP A 8 -9.66 -1.15 -17.99
C ASP A 8 -8.59 -1.30 -16.92
N LEU A 9 -7.53 -2.06 -17.22
CA LEU A 9 -6.41 -2.28 -16.31
C LEU A 9 -5.65 -0.98 -16.01
N LEU A 10 -5.40 -0.16 -17.02
CA LEU A 10 -4.77 1.15 -16.87
C LEU A 10 -5.59 2.07 -15.96
N ALA A 11 -6.89 2.20 -16.24
CA ALA A 11 -7.79 3.05 -15.45
C ALA A 11 -7.88 2.57 -13.99
N LEU A 12 -8.00 1.24 -13.79
CA LEU A 12 -8.02 0.62 -12.48
C LEU A 12 -6.73 0.89 -11.72
N SER A 13 -5.57 0.63 -12.33
CA SER A 13 -4.27 0.77 -11.66
C SER A 13 -3.96 2.20 -11.27
N THR A 14 -4.26 3.17 -12.15
CA THR A 14 -4.02 4.59 -11.89
C THR A 14 -4.90 5.08 -10.74
N SER A 15 -6.21 4.82 -10.82
CA SER A 15 -7.15 5.24 -9.78
C SER A 15 -6.84 4.59 -8.42
N ALA A 16 -6.44 3.32 -8.42
CA ALA A 16 -6.04 2.60 -7.22
C ALA A 16 -4.79 3.21 -6.57
N ALA A 17 -3.74 3.48 -7.36
CA ALA A 17 -2.48 4.00 -6.86
C ALA A 17 -2.62 5.42 -6.30
N GLU A 18 -3.33 6.31 -7.01
CA GLU A 18 -3.58 7.69 -6.55
C GLU A 18 -4.36 7.69 -5.23
N SER A 19 -5.50 6.98 -5.21
CA SER A 19 -6.35 6.92 -4.02
C SER A 19 -5.64 6.30 -2.82
N PHE A 20 -4.81 5.27 -3.06
CA PHE A 20 -4.01 4.63 -2.03
C PHE A 20 -2.93 5.57 -1.49
N ALA A 21 -2.14 6.19 -2.37
CA ALA A 21 -1.04 7.06 -1.97
C ALA A 21 -1.56 8.24 -1.14
N ASP A 22 -2.61 8.91 -1.61
CA ASP A 22 -3.25 10.01 -0.89
C ASP A 22 -3.70 9.60 0.52
N ALA A 23 -4.42 8.48 0.61
CA ALA A 23 -4.93 7.98 1.89
C ALA A 23 -3.79 7.56 2.83
N TYR A 24 -2.79 6.85 2.32
CA TYR A 24 -1.68 6.32 3.10
C TYR A 24 -0.77 7.43 3.65
N TYR A 25 -0.29 8.36 2.81
CA TYR A 25 0.57 9.44 3.27
C TYR A 25 -0.16 10.45 4.17
N ASN A 26 -1.47 10.65 3.97
CA ASN A 26 -2.28 11.42 4.90
C ASN A 26 -2.38 10.72 6.28
N ALA A 27 -2.55 9.39 6.30
CA ALA A 27 -2.56 8.63 7.55
C ALA A 27 -1.21 8.73 8.30
N LEU A 28 -0.08 8.76 7.61
CA LEU A 28 1.25 8.93 8.24
C LEU A 28 1.40 10.30 8.95
N ASP A 29 0.82 11.36 8.38
CA ASP A 29 0.86 12.72 8.96
C ASP A 29 -0.19 12.91 10.06
N SER A 30 -1.45 12.56 9.80
CA SER A 30 -2.59 12.99 10.63
C SER A 30 -3.39 11.87 11.32
N ASN A 31 -3.28 10.61 10.87
CA ASN A 31 -4.07 9.50 11.39
C ASN A 31 -3.25 8.21 11.54
N ARG A 32 -2.20 8.28 12.37
CA ARG A 32 -1.28 7.16 12.59
C ARG A 32 -1.98 5.91 13.15
N SER A 33 -3.11 6.11 13.83
CA SER A 33 -3.94 5.02 14.39
C SER A 33 -4.60 4.11 13.35
N ALA A 34 -4.62 4.52 12.08
CA ALA A 34 -5.17 3.74 10.97
C ALA A 34 -4.11 3.02 10.14
N ILE A 35 -2.80 3.18 10.44
CA ILE A 35 -1.71 2.64 9.61
C ILE A 35 -1.84 1.12 9.42
N SER A 36 -2.15 0.37 10.49
CA SER A 36 -2.29 -1.08 10.40
C SER A 36 -3.37 -1.54 9.42
N SER A 37 -4.42 -0.73 9.21
CA SER A 37 -5.54 -1.07 8.31
C SER A 37 -5.17 -1.05 6.82
N PHE A 38 -4.04 -0.44 6.46
CA PHE A 38 -3.55 -0.41 5.08
C PHE A 38 -2.86 -1.71 4.66
N TYR A 39 -2.62 -2.66 5.58
CA TYR A 39 -1.88 -3.88 5.28
C TYR A 39 -2.77 -5.12 5.31
N VAL A 40 -2.33 -6.17 4.62
CA VAL A 40 -2.94 -7.50 4.78
C VAL A 40 -2.81 -8.00 6.21
N PRO A 41 -3.79 -8.79 6.71
CA PRO A 41 -3.66 -9.42 8.03
C PRO A 41 -2.42 -10.31 8.11
N PRO A 42 -1.72 -10.33 9.27
CA PRO A 42 -0.59 -11.21 9.50
C PRO A 42 -0.93 -12.67 9.18
N THR A 43 -0.23 -13.24 8.20
CA THR A 43 -0.46 -14.62 7.74
C THR A 43 0.89 -15.31 7.57
N VAL A 44 1.05 -16.49 8.17
CA VAL A 44 2.23 -17.34 7.98
C VAL A 44 1.97 -18.29 6.82
N LEU A 45 2.78 -18.19 5.78
CA LEU A 45 2.75 -19.05 4.61
C LEU A 45 3.42 -20.42 4.91
N PRO A 46 3.10 -21.49 4.16
CA PRO A 46 3.66 -22.83 4.37
C PRO A 46 5.20 -22.92 4.28
N ASN A 47 5.86 -21.92 3.69
CA ASN A 47 7.32 -21.81 3.61
C ASN A 47 7.95 -21.06 4.79
N ASN A 48 7.21 -20.90 5.90
CA ASN A 48 7.60 -20.13 7.10
C ASN A 48 7.91 -18.65 6.83
N ARG A 49 7.40 -18.07 5.74
CA ARG A 49 7.44 -16.62 5.51
C ARG A 49 6.13 -15.98 5.96
N SER A 50 6.21 -14.75 6.46
CA SER A 50 5.04 -13.98 6.88
C SER A 50 4.66 -12.93 5.83
N LEU A 51 3.37 -12.70 5.68
CA LEU A 51 2.82 -11.49 5.09
C LEU A 51 2.10 -10.71 6.18
N PRO A 52 2.08 -9.37 6.14
CA PRO A 52 2.75 -8.52 5.17
C PRO A 52 4.27 -8.51 5.36
N HIS A 53 4.99 -8.24 4.28
CA HIS A 53 6.45 -8.06 4.31
C HIS A 53 6.78 -6.57 4.33
N ILE A 54 7.05 -5.99 5.50
CA ILE A 54 7.33 -4.55 5.65
C ILE A 54 8.83 -4.37 5.88
N ALA A 55 9.56 -3.89 4.88
CA ALA A 55 10.97 -3.54 5.01
C ALA A 55 11.12 -2.02 5.11
N TYR A 56 11.34 -1.49 6.31
CA TYR A 56 11.43 -0.05 6.56
C TYR A 56 12.85 0.35 6.95
N ASN A 57 13.55 1.07 6.07
CA ASN A 57 14.98 1.43 6.22
C ASN A 57 15.91 0.23 6.50
N GLY A 58 15.55 -0.96 6.00
CA GLY A 58 16.32 -2.19 6.20
C GLY A 58 15.91 -3.02 7.43
N GLU A 59 15.02 -2.50 8.28
CA GLU A 59 14.39 -3.28 9.33
C GLU A 59 13.17 -4.02 8.79
N HIS A 60 13.08 -5.32 9.06
CA HIS A 60 11.95 -6.14 8.63
C HIS A 60 10.92 -6.25 9.75
N ILE A 61 9.70 -5.82 9.47
CA ILE A 61 8.55 -5.80 10.38
C ILE A 61 7.46 -6.67 9.76
N THR A 62 6.96 -7.64 10.52
CA THR A 62 6.01 -8.65 10.04
C THR A 62 4.58 -8.45 10.54
N ASP A 63 4.40 -7.54 11.51
CA ASP A 63 3.11 -7.21 12.11
C ASP A 63 2.79 -5.72 11.89
N PRO A 64 1.72 -5.39 11.14
CA PRO A 64 1.25 -4.02 10.93
C PRO A 64 0.89 -3.28 12.22
N ALA A 65 0.44 -3.99 13.27
CA ALA A 65 0.13 -3.37 14.55
C ALA A 65 1.40 -2.89 15.26
N VAL A 66 2.49 -3.65 15.15
CA VAL A 66 3.81 -3.24 15.65
C VAL A 66 4.32 -2.05 14.85
N PHE A 67 4.17 -2.06 13.52
CA PHE A 67 4.53 -0.93 12.67
C PHE A 67 3.76 0.34 13.06
N GLN A 68 2.45 0.24 13.24
CA GLN A 68 1.63 1.37 13.71
C GLN A 68 2.10 1.90 15.07
N GLN A 69 2.34 1.03 16.05
CA GLN A 69 2.81 1.47 17.37
C GLN A 69 4.14 2.21 17.28
N LYS A 70 5.05 1.78 16.40
CA LYS A 70 6.31 2.48 16.14
C LYS A 70 6.07 3.89 15.59
N TRP A 71 5.12 4.04 14.68
CA TRP A 71 4.71 5.35 14.18
C TRP A 71 4.09 6.24 15.25
N GLU A 72 3.27 5.67 16.15
CA GLU A 72 2.63 6.44 17.22
C GLU A 72 3.61 6.86 18.32
N LYS A 73 4.56 6.00 18.68
CA LYS A 73 5.42 6.19 19.87
C LYS A 73 6.81 6.73 19.56
N GLU A 74 7.41 6.31 18.44
CA GLU A 74 8.84 6.53 18.17
C GLU A 74 9.07 7.52 17.02
N MET A 75 8.18 7.55 16.03
CA MET A 75 8.37 8.42 14.87
C MET A 75 8.11 9.88 15.24
N PRO A 76 9.07 10.80 14.99
CA PRO A 76 8.82 12.23 15.17
C PRO A 76 7.74 12.70 14.19
N TYR A 77 7.31 13.95 14.31
CA TYR A 77 6.45 14.55 13.28
C TYR A 77 7.08 14.37 11.89
N THR A 78 6.26 14.01 10.91
CA THR A 78 6.69 13.72 9.54
C THR A 78 5.73 14.38 8.57
N PHE A 79 6.28 15.18 7.66
CA PHE A 79 5.50 15.77 6.57
C PHE A 79 6.03 15.19 5.25
N PHE A 80 5.28 14.24 4.69
CA PHE A 80 5.59 13.65 3.39
C PHE A 80 5.07 14.54 2.27
N ASP A 81 5.91 14.73 1.26
CA ASP A 81 5.60 15.38 0.00
C ASP A 81 5.90 14.37 -1.13
N PRO A 82 4.94 13.47 -1.44
CA PRO A 82 5.04 12.56 -2.58
C PRO A 82 5.04 13.37 -3.89
N GLN A 83 6.05 13.18 -4.73
CA GLN A 83 6.25 13.97 -5.95
C GLN A 83 6.12 13.14 -7.22
N CYS A 84 6.54 11.88 -7.15
CA CYS A 84 6.42 10.93 -8.25
C CYS A 84 5.63 9.72 -7.78
N LEU A 85 4.62 9.36 -8.56
CA LEU A 85 3.82 8.15 -8.39
C LEU A 85 3.86 7.38 -9.71
N ASN A 86 4.24 6.11 -9.64
CA ASN A 86 4.23 5.20 -10.77
C ASN A 86 3.54 3.89 -10.36
N VAL A 87 2.77 3.31 -11.28
CA VAL A 87 2.06 2.05 -11.04
C VAL A 87 2.14 1.15 -12.25
N HIS A 88 2.35 -0.13 -11.98
CA HIS A 88 2.27 -1.20 -12.96
C HIS A 88 1.36 -2.32 -12.47
N VAL A 89 0.58 -2.89 -13.38
CA VAL A 89 -0.10 -4.16 -13.12
C VAL A 89 0.95 -5.25 -13.01
N LEU A 90 1.11 -5.83 -11.82
CA LEU A 90 2.07 -6.90 -11.56
C LEU A 90 1.51 -8.25 -12.00
N ASN A 91 0.28 -8.57 -11.59
CA ASN A 91 -0.44 -9.76 -12.01
C ASN A 91 -1.85 -9.34 -12.44
N PRO A 92 -2.23 -9.53 -13.71
CA PRO A 92 -3.57 -9.20 -14.20
C PRO A 92 -4.64 -10.21 -13.74
N CYS A 93 -4.22 -11.33 -13.14
CA CYS A 93 -5.08 -12.38 -12.63
C CYS A 93 -4.33 -13.14 -11.52
N ILE A 94 -4.63 -12.86 -10.25
CA ILE A 94 -3.96 -13.48 -9.09
C ILE A 94 -4.37 -14.95 -8.95
N ALA A 95 -5.66 -15.25 -9.13
CA ALA A 95 -6.21 -16.60 -9.08
C ALA A 95 -7.11 -16.88 -10.30
N PRO A 96 -7.22 -18.12 -10.78
CA PRO A 96 -8.15 -18.44 -11.87
C PRO A 96 -9.58 -18.02 -11.54
N LEU A 97 -10.25 -17.37 -12.49
CA LEU A 97 -11.66 -17.00 -12.35
C LEU A 97 -12.57 -18.13 -12.83
N GLU A 98 -13.62 -18.40 -12.07
CA GLU A 98 -14.63 -19.39 -12.43
C GLU A 98 -15.42 -18.98 -13.70
N PRO A 99 -15.93 -19.95 -14.47
CA PRO A 99 -16.84 -19.67 -15.59
C PRO A 99 -18.06 -18.85 -15.12
N GLY A 100 -18.30 -17.70 -15.75
CA GLY A 100 -19.39 -16.79 -15.39
C GLY A 100 -19.01 -15.66 -14.42
N ALA A 101 -17.74 -15.55 -14.03
CA ALA A 101 -17.23 -14.42 -13.24
C ALA A 101 -17.58 -13.05 -13.88
N LYS A 102 -17.96 -12.08 -13.04
CA LYS A 102 -18.32 -10.73 -13.50
C LYS A 102 -17.06 -9.89 -13.71
N LYS A 103 -17.21 -8.77 -14.43
CA LYS A 103 -16.10 -7.82 -14.63
C LYS A 103 -15.51 -7.33 -13.30
N ALA A 104 -16.36 -7.04 -12.32
CA ALA A 104 -15.92 -6.69 -10.98
C ALA A 104 -15.05 -7.77 -10.33
N ASP A 105 -15.37 -9.06 -10.50
CA ASP A 105 -14.55 -10.14 -9.95
C ASP A 105 -13.16 -10.17 -10.60
N ALA A 106 -13.05 -9.79 -11.87
CA ALA A 106 -11.75 -9.63 -12.55
C ALA A 106 -10.98 -8.40 -12.06
N GLU A 107 -11.63 -7.26 -11.83
CA GLU A 107 -11.00 -6.05 -11.26
C GLU A 107 -10.42 -6.30 -9.86
N TRP A 108 -11.10 -7.13 -9.08
CA TRP A 108 -10.71 -7.53 -7.73
C TRP A 108 -9.78 -8.74 -7.69
N ASN A 109 -9.15 -9.07 -8.82
CA ASN A 109 -8.24 -10.21 -8.96
C ASN A 109 -6.93 -9.77 -9.63
N VAL A 110 -6.51 -8.53 -9.39
CA VAL A 110 -5.29 -7.92 -9.95
C VAL A 110 -4.37 -7.54 -8.81
N SER A 111 -3.06 -7.68 -8.95
CA SER A 111 -2.08 -7.08 -8.01
C SER A 111 -1.30 -5.97 -8.69
N LEU A 112 -0.97 -4.91 -7.94
CA LEU A 112 -0.30 -3.72 -8.45
C LEU A 112 1.06 -3.53 -7.79
N SER A 113 2.05 -3.13 -8.58
CA SER A 113 3.34 -2.63 -8.10
C SER A 113 3.31 -1.10 -8.15
N VAL A 114 3.29 -0.46 -6.99
CA VAL A 114 3.27 0.99 -6.86
C VAL A 114 4.62 1.48 -6.36
N GLN A 115 5.16 2.51 -7.00
CA GLN A 115 6.39 3.16 -6.58
C GLN A 115 6.10 4.63 -6.33
N VAL A 116 6.55 5.10 -5.16
CA VAL A 116 6.41 6.49 -4.76
C VAL A 116 7.78 7.03 -4.41
N SER A 117 8.09 8.22 -4.89
CA SER A 117 9.26 8.95 -4.44
C SER A 117 8.93 10.41 -4.23
N GLY A 118 9.72 11.05 -3.37
CA GLY A 118 9.51 12.44 -3.04
C GLY A 118 10.41 12.83 -1.89
N SER A 119 9.94 13.81 -1.11
CA SER A 119 10.67 14.33 0.02
C SER A 119 9.86 14.24 1.30
N VAL A 120 10.54 14.20 2.43
CA VAL A 120 9.92 14.17 3.75
C VAL A 120 10.68 15.09 4.67
N ARG A 121 9.93 15.92 5.40
CA ARG A 121 10.46 16.75 6.47
C ARG A 121 10.17 16.08 7.81
N LEU A 122 11.20 16.00 8.64
CA LEU A 122 11.13 15.41 9.97
C LEU A 122 11.06 16.51 11.03
N VAL A 123 10.50 16.19 12.20
CA VAL A 123 10.39 17.07 13.39
C VAL A 123 9.42 18.23 13.22
N GLU A 124 9.44 18.91 12.08
CA GLU A 124 8.53 20.02 11.76
C GLU A 124 8.29 20.16 10.25
N ARG A 125 7.23 20.88 9.88
CA ARG A 125 6.79 21.00 8.48
C ARG A 125 7.61 21.95 7.61
N LYS A 126 8.22 23.00 8.15
CA LYS A 126 8.84 24.07 7.33
C LYS A 126 10.36 24.01 7.29
N GLU A 127 11.00 23.99 8.45
CA GLU A 127 12.46 24.11 8.57
C GLU A 127 13.13 22.79 9.01
N GLY A 128 12.32 21.75 9.22
CA GLY A 128 12.77 20.44 9.66
C GLY A 128 13.70 19.77 8.64
N PRO A 129 14.57 18.84 9.09
CA PRO A 129 15.48 18.13 8.20
C PRO A 129 14.74 17.51 7.02
N LEU A 130 15.12 17.91 5.82
CA LEU A 130 14.60 17.37 4.57
C LEU A 130 15.38 16.09 4.21
N ARG A 131 14.65 15.05 3.81
CA ARG A 131 15.21 13.81 3.26
C ARG A 131 14.45 13.45 2.00
N GLY A 132 15.14 12.86 1.02
CA GLY A 132 14.47 12.14 -0.05
C GLY A 132 13.98 10.80 0.47
N PHE A 133 12.91 10.27 -0.11
CA PHE A 133 12.48 8.89 0.16
C PHE A 133 12.09 8.18 -1.13
N SER A 134 12.20 6.86 -1.08
CA SER A 134 11.60 5.95 -2.05
C SER A 134 10.82 4.89 -1.30
N ASP A 135 9.57 4.72 -1.69
CA ASP A 135 8.65 3.72 -1.17
C ASP A 135 8.14 2.86 -2.31
N SER A 136 8.06 1.55 -2.09
CA SER A 136 7.59 0.59 -3.08
C SER A 136 6.61 -0.35 -2.42
N PHE A 137 5.42 -0.47 -3.01
CA PHE A 137 4.32 -1.26 -2.49
C PHE A 137 3.89 -2.31 -3.50
N ILE A 138 3.59 -3.51 -3.01
CA ILE A 138 2.75 -4.46 -3.72
C ILE A 138 1.36 -4.39 -3.11
N LEU A 139 0.41 -3.88 -3.89
CA LEU A 139 -0.99 -3.77 -3.50
C LEU A 139 -1.77 -4.97 -4.00
N VAL A 140 -2.65 -5.45 -3.14
CA VAL A 140 -3.65 -6.47 -3.44
C VAL A 140 -5.05 -5.95 -3.07
N PRO A 141 -6.10 -6.50 -3.69
CA PRO A 141 -7.48 -6.27 -3.29
C PRO A 141 -7.67 -6.42 -1.79
N GLY A 142 -8.18 -5.38 -1.14
CA GLY A 142 -8.79 -5.55 0.18
C GLY A 142 -10.00 -6.47 0.03
N GLY A 143 -10.20 -7.41 0.96
CA GLY A 143 -11.35 -8.33 0.91
C GLY A 143 -12.67 -7.60 0.70
N LYS A 144 -13.67 -8.28 0.10
CA LYS A 144 -15.00 -7.70 -0.12
C LYS A 144 -15.61 -7.25 1.21
N GLU A 145 -16.28 -6.10 1.17
CA GLU A 145 -16.92 -5.42 2.31
C GLU A 145 -17.73 -6.38 3.19
N ASP A 146 -17.43 -6.40 4.49
CA ASP A 146 -18.41 -6.82 5.50
C ASP A 146 -19.02 -5.55 6.13
N ASN A 147 -20.35 -5.46 6.14
CA ASN A 147 -21.14 -4.47 6.90
C ASN A 147 -20.99 -2.98 6.53
N GLY A 148 -20.90 -2.63 5.23
CA GLY A 148 -21.19 -1.28 4.74
C GLY A 148 -20.24 -0.16 5.22
N LYS A 149 -19.13 -0.52 5.88
CA LYS A 149 -18.02 0.40 6.18
C LYS A 149 -16.95 0.22 5.10
N ARG A 150 -16.62 1.32 4.41
CA ARG A 150 -15.55 1.36 3.39
C ARG A 150 -14.20 1.10 4.04
N GLY A 151 -13.73 -0.14 4.03
CA GLY A 151 -12.31 -0.46 4.22
C GLY A 151 -11.47 0.03 3.04
N PRO A 152 -10.14 0.11 3.17
CA PRO A 152 -9.27 0.47 2.06
C PRO A 152 -9.45 -0.51 0.90
N ARG A 153 -9.78 0.01 -0.28
CA ARG A 153 -10.03 -0.79 -1.49
C ARG A 153 -8.80 -1.61 -1.89
N TRP A 154 -7.61 -1.10 -1.58
CA TRP A 154 -6.33 -1.71 -1.90
C TRP A 154 -5.47 -1.72 -0.64
N ILE A 155 -4.92 -2.89 -0.31
CA ILE A 155 -4.11 -3.11 0.89
C ILE A 155 -2.73 -3.64 0.51
N VAL A 156 -1.76 -3.33 1.35
CA VAL A 156 -0.35 -3.62 1.16
C VAL A 156 -0.05 -5.06 1.56
N GLN A 157 0.41 -5.85 0.60
CA GLN A 157 0.97 -7.17 0.85
C GLN A 157 2.47 -7.08 1.19
N SER A 158 3.19 -6.18 0.51
CA SER A 158 4.63 -5.98 0.71
C SER A 158 4.98 -4.50 0.55
N GLN A 159 5.86 -4.00 1.42
CA GLN A 159 6.39 -2.64 1.36
C GLN A 159 7.92 -2.67 1.48
N THR A 160 8.58 -1.80 0.73
CA THR A 160 9.99 -1.46 0.94
C THR A 160 10.15 0.05 0.94
N PHE A 161 10.48 0.60 2.10
CA PHE A 161 10.73 2.03 2.29
C PHE A 161 12.21 2.28 2.57
N ARG A 162 12.76 3.35 2.00
CA ARG A 162 14.11 3.82 2.30
C ARG A 162 14.21 5.33 2.16
N PHE A 163 14.87 5.97 3.13
CA PHE A 163 15.40 7.32 2.92
C PHE A 163 16.53 7.29 1.90
N VAL A 164 16.44 8.15 0.89
CA VAL A 164 17.49 8.34 -0.10
C VAL A 164 18.63 9.10 0.56
N VAL A 165 19.85 8.55 0.42
CA VAL A 165 21.10 9.11 0.96
C VAL A 165 21.68 10.10 -0.03
#